data_AF-A0A8W8JYZ3-F1
#
_entry.id   AF-A0A8W8JYZ3-F1
#
_cell.length_a   1.000
_cell.length_b   1.000
_cell.length_c   1.000
_cell.angle_alpha   90.00
_cell.angle_beta   90.00
_cell.angle_gamma   90.00
#
_symmetry.space_group_name_H-M   'P 1'
#
loop_
_entity.id
_entity.type
_entity.pdbx_description
1 polymer ?
#
loop_
_entity_poly.entity_id
_entity_poly.type
_entity_poly.pdbx_seq_one_letter_code
_entity_poly.pdbx_strand_id
1 'polypeptide(L)'
;MRPSDTEEMDGCRRREMSRRQISKKMERRDDFEKGEPLQIIKVTDKKSGGDIIHGLELNEENLKRILLHPFVKDIPVVIISITGAFRKGKSFLLGFFLKFLEAQESVWLKENDKIKGFEWRGGTERVTSGILIWSKPFICQDKFGEKFAVLLMDTQGIFDRESTMNDSARIFALSSLMSTVQIYNIMQQLQEDDLKNLKFFTEFGKLGTETFSDGEFNMPKLVFLIRDWGCPYEYPYGEDGGKNYVTKILEETTEQPKELKDIRRAIKKCFPDVCGFLLPHPGKAVVTKKMFDGQVKEMDDDFVEYVELLVQYIFLRNMLVTKKMNGRELKGEDLMMYMKAFVSYFNEEKCPSPETALEAMAAVHRQRGIRATLDWYKHEMIKVYYFSVT
;
A
#
# COMPACT_ATOMS: atom_id res chain seq x y z
N MET A 1 20.42 64.69 -1.03
CA MET A 1 20.57 63.77 0.13
C MET A 1 20.94 62.41 -0.43
N ARG A 2 22.15 61.90 -0.14
CA ARG A 2 22.54 60.53 -0.49
C ARG A 2 21.98 59.60 0.60
N PRO A 3 21.50 58.39 0.29
CA PRO A 3 21.10 57.44 1.33
C PRO A 3 22.32 57.12 2.19
N SER A 4 22.13 57.01 3.50
CA SER A 4 23.20 56.63 4.43
C SER A 4 23.59 55.16 4.22
N ASP A 5 24.87 54.83 4.33
CA ASP A 5 25.44 53.48 4.12
C ASP A 5 24.71 52.36 4.89
N THR A 6 24.04 52.72 6.00
CA THR A 6 23.18 51.83 6.78
C THR A 6 21.90 51.39 6.07
N GLU A 7 21.29 52.23 5.22
CA GLU A 7 20.05 51.90 4.49
C GLU A 7 20.34 50.97 3.30
N GLU A 8 21.49 51.14 2.63
CA GLU A 8 21.91 50.24 1.54
C GLU A 8 22.27 48.84 2.05
N MET A 9 22.94 48.76 3.21
CA MET A 9 23.27 47.47 3.85
C MET A 9 22.03 46.68 4.30
N ASP A 10 21.01 47.36 4.83
CA ASP A 10 19.76 46.72 5.24
C ASP A 10 18.91 46.25 4.04
N GLY A 11 18.93 47.02 2.94
CA GLY A 11 18.31 46.62 1.68
C GLY A 11 18.97 45.38 1.07
N CYS A 12 20.30 45.26 1.16
CA CYS A 12 21.05 44.11 0.68
C CYS A 12 20.76 42.84 1.51
N ARG A 13 20.76 42.96 2.85
CA ARG A 13 20.42 41.85 3.78
C ARG A 13 19.00 41.31 3.59
N ARG A 14 18.01 42.19 3.34
CA ARG A 14 16.62 41.75 3.05
C ARG A 14 16.52 41.01 1.71
N ARG A 15 17.25 41.44 0.69
CA ARG A 15 17.29 40.76 -0.62
C ARG A 15 17.98 39.39 -0.54
N GLU A 16 19.05 39.26 0.26
CA GLU A 16 19.72 37.96 0.50
C GLU A 16 18.85 36.99 1.32
N MET A 17 18.16 37.47 2.36
CA MET A 17 17.21 36.68 3.14
C MET A 17 16.03 36.19 2.27
N SER A 18 15.50 37.05 1.41
CA SER A 18 14.45 36.70 0.44
C SER A 18 14.95 35.67 -0.58
N ARG A 19 16.15 35.86 -1.15
CA ARG A 19 16.77 34.88 -2.08
C ARG A 19 17.04 33.53 -1.40
N ARG A 20 17.49 33.50 -0.15
CA ARG A 20 17.67 32.25 0.62
C ARG A 20 16.35 31.56 0.94
N GLN A 21 15.28 32.32 1.23
CA GLN A 21 13.94 31.75 1.42
C GLN A 21 13.34 31.21 0.12
N ILE A 22 13.59 31.87 -1.02
CA ILE A 22 13.18 31.42 -2.35
C ILE A 22 13.99 30.18 -2.76
N SER A 23 15.31 30.16 -2.53
CA SER A 23 16.18 29.00 -2.74
C SER A 23 15.73 27.80 -1.91
N LYS A 24 15.45 27.99 -0.61
CA LYS A 24 14.89 26.93 0.26
C LYS A 24 13.46 26.51 -0.09
N LYS A 25 12.70 27.35 -0.81
CA LYS A 25 11.37 27.01 -1.36
C LYS A 25 11.48 26.27 -2.70
N MET A 26 12.51 26.57 -3.50
CA MET A 26 12.83 25.85 -4.74
C MET A 26 13.44 24.49 -4.44
N GLU A 27 14.42 24.39 -3.52
CA GLU A 27 14.97 23.12 -3.04
C GLU A 27 13.88 22.21 -2.46
N ARG A 28 12.92 22.77 -1.70
CA ARG A 28 11.76 22.02 -1.20
C ARG A 28 10.72 21.66 -2.25
N ARG A 29 10.71 22.29 -3.43
CA ARG A 29 9.83 21.89 -4.55
C ARG A 29 10.49 20.77 -5.37
N ASP A 30 11.80 20.85 -5.55
CA ASP A 30 12.57 19.83 -6.28
C ASP A 30 12.63 18.48 -5.51
N ASP A 31 12.60 18.51 -4.18
CA ASP A 31 12.58 17.30 -3.31
C ASP A 31 11.32 16.42 -3.46
N PHE A 32 10.26 16.93 -4.11
CA PHE A 32 9.03 16.19 -4.40
C PHE A 32 8.96 15.65 -5.83
N GLU A 33 9.84 16.06 -6.74
CA GLU A 33 9.74 15.66 -8.16
C GLU A 33 10.23 14.23 -8.40
N LYS A 34 11.21 13.77 -7.63
CA LYS A 34 11.79 12.43 -7.75
C LYS A 34 11.22 11.52 -6.66
N GLY A 35 10.46 10.52 -7.09
CA GLY A 35 9.92 9.51 -6.19
C GLY A 35 11.01 8.59 -5.65
N GLU A 36 10.83 8.13 -4.41
CA GLU A 36 11.70 7.18 -3.74
C GLU A 36 10.91 6.29 -2.77
N PRO A 37 11.39 5.08 -2.44
CA PRO A 37 10.70 4.20 -1.52
C PRO A 37 11.00 4.65 -0.08
N LEU A 38 9.97 5.04 0.68
CA LEU A 38 10.11 5.45 2.07
C LEU A 38 9.57 4.39 3.00
N GLN A 39 10.42 3.92 3.93
CA GLN A 39 10.01 3.00 4.99
C GLN A 39 9.11 3.74 5.99
N ILE A 40 7.86 3.30 6.06
CA ILE A 40 6.86 3.85 6.99
C ILE A 40 6.68 2.97 8.22
N ILE A 41 6.91 1.65 8.10
CA ILE A 41 6.84 0.71 9.22
C ILE A 41 8.15 -0.05 9.26
N LYS A 42 8.72 -0.17 10.46
CA LYS A 42 9.89 -0.98 10.75
C LYS A 42 9.51 -2.05 11.78
N VAL A 43 9.97 -3.27 11.58
CA VAL A 43 9.88 -4.32 12.61
C VAL A 43 11.02 -4.10 13.61
N THR A 44 10.70 -4.10 14.89
CA THR A 44 11.63 -3.82 15.99
C THR A 44 11.61 -4.93 17.01
N ASP A 45 12.77 -5.18 17.62
CA ASP A 45 12.96 -6.17 18.64
C ASP A 45 13.30 -5.47 19.95
N LYS A 46 12.40 -5.50 20.94
CA LYS A 46 12.67 -5.00 22.28
C LYS A 46 13.01 -6.16 23.21
N LYS A 47 14.20 -6.12 23.80
CA LYS A 47 14.57 -7.07 24.86
C LYS A 47 13.96 -6.62 26.18
N SER A 48 13.10 -7.44 26.77
CA SER A 48 12.55 -7.21 28.10
C SER A 48 12.64 -8.51 28.90
N GLY A 49 13.35 -8.50 30.03
CA GLY A 49 13.42 -9.65 30.94
C GLY A 49 14.08 -10.92 30.38
N GLY A 50 14.84 -10.85 29.28
CA GLY A 50 15.44 -12.01 28.61
C GLY A 50 14.66 -12.50 27.38
N ASP A 51 13.40 -12.07 27.23
CA ASP A 51 12.58 -12.35 26.05
C ASP A 51 12.69 -11.24 25.01
N ILE A 52 12.63 -11.61 23.73
CA ILE A 52 12.55 -10.68 22.60
C ILE A 52 11.07 -10.44 22.32
N ILE A 53 10.60 -9.22 22.58
CA ILE A 53 9.26 -8.76 22.22
C ILE A 53 9.38 -8.04 20.88
N HIS A 54 8.85 -8.66 19.84
CA HIS A 54 8.75 -8.03 18.53
C HIS A 54 7.60 -7.03 18.51
N GLY A 55 7.79 -5.89 17.85
CA GLY A 55 6.80 -4.83 17.66
C GLY A 55 7.01 -4.03 16.38
N LEU A 56 6.05 -3.18 16.04
CA LEU A 56 6.09 -2.29 14.89
C LEU A 56 6.45 -0.86 15.34
N GLU A 57 7.41 -0.25 14.65
CA GLU A 57 7.73 1.17 14.79
C GLU A 57 7.23 1.93 13.57
N LEU A 58 6.41 2.96 13.81
CA LEU A 58 5.92 3.85 12.77
C LEU A 58 6.91 5.01 12.56
N ASN A 59 7.44 5.14 11.34
CA ASN A 59 8.18 6.33 10.95
C ASN A 59 7.18 7.45 10.57
N GLU A 60 6.81 8.26 11.57
CA GLU A 60 5.85 9.34 11.38
C GLU A 60 6.33 10.41 10.39
N GLU A 61 7.62 10.67 10.30
CA GLU A 61 8.16 11.71 9.42
C GLU A 61 8.00 11.31 7.96
N ASN A 62 8.39 10.08 7.62
CA ASN A 62 8.16 9.50 6.29
C ASN A 62 6.67 9.45 5.96
N LEU A 63 5.83 9.00 6.91
CA LEU A 63 4.39 8.93 6.68
C LEU A 63 3.78 10.31 6.43
N LYS A 64 4.21 11.35 7.17
CA LYS A 64 3.78 12.75 6.95
C LYS A 64 4.18 13.25 5.57
N ARG A 65 5.40 12.95 5.11
CA ARG A 65 5.87 13.36 3.78
C ARG A 65 4.98 12.85 2.65
N ILE A 66 4.43 11.65 2.80
CA ILE A 66 3.55 11.01 1.81
C ILE A 66 2.11 11.48 1.97
N LEU A 67 1.55 11.32 3.17
CA LEU A 67 0.11 11.48 3.40
C LEU A 67 -0.33 12.92 3.61
N LEU A 68 0.57 13.80 4.06
CA LEU A 68 0.33 15.23 4.15
C LEU A 68 0.90 15.99 2.95
N HIS A 69 1.31 15.28 1.90
CA HIS A 69 1.69 15.89 0.63
C HIS A 69 0.54 16.77 0.12
N PRO A 70 0.78 17.99 -0.40
CA PRO A 70 -0.28 18.93 -0.82
C PRO A 70 -1.29 18.34 -1.82
N PHE A 71 -0.85 17.41 -2.68
CA PHE A 71 -1.72 16.72 -3.64
C PHE A 71 -2.46 15.50 -3.08
N VAL A 72 -2.17 15.05 -1.85
CA VAL A 72 -2.75 13.83 -1.26
C VAL A 72 -3.60 14.15 -0.04
N LYS A 73 -3.15 15.10 0.78
CA LYS A 73 -3.68 15.39 2.12
C LYS A 73 -5.21 15.45 2.15
N ASP A 74 -5.79 16.19 1.20
CA ASP A 74 -7.19 16.59 1.22
C ASP A 74 -8.07 15.84 0.21
N ILE A 75 -7.53 14.84 -0.50
CA ILE A 75 -8.26 14.03 -1.49
C ILE A 75 -8.33 12.55 -1.10
N PRO A 76 -9.32 11.79 -1.60
CA PRO A 76 -9.42 10.36 -1.37
C PRO A 76 -8.20 9.58 -1.84
N VAL A 77 -7.92 8.46 -1.18
CA VAL A 77 -6.73 7.63 -1.45
C VAL A 77 -7.11 6.21 -1.88
N VAL A 78 -6.40 5.70 -2.87
CA VAL A 78 -6.36 4.30 -3.33
C VAL A 78 -4.97 3.76 -3.00
N ILE A 79 -4.89 2.58 -2.38
CA ILE A 79 -3.62 1.98 -2.00
C ILE A 79 -3.53 0.59 -2.60
N ILE A 80 -2.54 0.40 -3.46
CA ILE A 80 -2.21 -0.88 -4.08
C ILE A 80 -1.04 -1.46 -3.30
N SER A 81 -1.30 -2.55 -2.60
CA SER A 81 -0.31 -3.27 -1.80
C SER A 81 0.05 -4.58 -2.48
N ILE A 82 1.34 -4.91 -2.51
CA ILE A 82 1.80 -6.26 -2.86
C ILE A 82 2.39 -6.93 -1.63
N THR A 83 1.91 -8.14 -1.35
CA THR A 83 2.37 -8.96 -0.24
C THR A 83 2.58 -10.40 -0.68
N GLY A 84 3.24 -11.21 0.13
CA GLY A 84 3.55 -12.60 -0.18
C GLY A 84 4.98 -12.97 0.20
N ALA A 85 5.37 -14.20 -0.11
CA ALA A 85 6.62 -14.76 0.42
C ALA A 85 7.87 -13.91 0.09
N PHE A 86 8.87 -14.04 0.96
CA PHE A 86 10.16 -13.36 0.80
C PHE A 86 10.93 -13.84 -0.45
N ARG A 87 11.69 -12.91 -1.09
CA ARG A 87 12.46 -13.12 -2.34
C ARG A 87 11.66 -13.49 -3.59
N LYS A 88 10.37 -13.18 -3.65
CA LYS A 88 9.49 -13.55 -4.78
C LYS A 88 9.20 -12.43 -5.79
N GLY A 89 10.13 -11.48 -5.93
CA GLY A 89 10.05 -10.45 -6.97
C GLY A 89 8.92 -9.43 -6.82
N LYS A 90 8.49 -9.11 -5.60
CA LYS A 90 7.43 -8.13 -5.30
C LYS A 90 7.81 -6.70 -5.73
N SER A 91 8.92 -6.21 -5.21
CA SER A 91 9.46 -4.87 -5.50
C SER A 91 9.82 -4.70 -6.99
N PHE A 92 10.21 -5.80 -7.66
CA PHE A 92 10.42 -5.82 -9.12
C PHE A 92 9.12 -5.57 -9.89
N LEU A 93 8.01 -6.22 -9.50
CA LEU A 93 6.69 -5.96 -10.11
C LEU A 93 6.21 -4.53 -9.86
N LEU A 94 6.40 -3.99 -8.66
CA LEU A 94 6.05 -2.60 -8.38
C LEU A 94 6.81 -1.60 -9.25
N GLY A 95 8.01 -1.95 -9.74
CA GLY A 95 8.74 -1.14 -10.71
C GLY A 95 7.99 -0.96 -12.04
N PHE A 96 7.27 -1.99 -12.50
CA PHE A 96 6.40 -1.86 -13.68
C PHE A 96 5.22 -0.95 -13.40
N PHE A 97 4.63 -1.05 -12.21
CA PHE A 97 3.48 -0.23 -11.83
C PHE A 97 3.88 1.26 -11.75
N LEU A 98 5.05 1.53 -11.17
CA LEU A 98 5.64 2.86 -11.16
C LEU A 98 5.85 3.40 -12.57
N LYS A 99 6.46 2.59 -13.44
CA LYS A 99 6.73 2.98 -14.82
C LYS A 99 5.45 3.31 -15.59
N PHE A 100 4.40 2.51 -15.42
CA PHE A 100 3.09 2.77 -16.01
C PHE A 100 2.49 4.10 -15.52
N LEU A 101 2.50 4.33 -14.21
CA LEU A 101 1.98 5.55 -13.60
C LEU A 101 2.78 6.81 -13.98
N GLU A 102 4.08 6.67 -14.23
CA GLU A 102 4.96 7.75 -14.68
C GLU A 102 4.82 8.07 -16.16
N ALA A 103 4.61 7.05 -17.01
CA ALA A 103 4.56 7.22 -18.45
C ALA A 103 3.32 8.00 -18.92
N GLN A 104 2.14 7.72 -18.35
CA GLN A 104 0.85 8.30 -18.77
C GLN A 104 0.57 8.21 -20.30
N GLU A 105 1.22 7.28 -21.00
CA GLU A 105 1.12 7.04 -22.44
C GLU A 105 0.45 5.68 -22.70
N SER A 106 -0.10 5.50 -23.91
CA SER A 106 -0.70 4.21 -24.30
C SER A 106 0.33 3.09 -24.44
N VAL A 107 1.56 3.42 -24.87
CA VAL A 107 2.70 2.50 -24.95
C VAL A 107 3.72 2.90 -23.90
N TRP A 108 3.58 2.32 -22.70
CA TRP A 108 4.34 2.72 -21.52
C TRP A 108 5.59 1.85 -21.28
N LEU A 109 5.65 0.66 -21.88
CA LEU A 109 6.76 -0.30 -21.77
C LEU A 109 7.41 -0.51 -23.14
N LYS A 110 8.71 -0.26 -23.23
CA LYS A 110 9.53 -0.40 -24.44
C LYS A 110 10.71 -1.33 -24.15
N GLU A 111 11.19 -2.06 -25.14
CA GLU A 111 12.29 -3.03 -24.99
C GLU A 111 13.58 -2.42 -24.38
N ASN A 112 13.88 -1.17 -24.74
CA ASN A 112 15.08 -0.47 -24.27
C ASN A 112 14.91 0.14 -22.87
N ASP A 113 13.75 -0.04 -22.24
CA ASP A 113 13.51 0.47 -20.90
C ASP A 113 14.24 -0.35 -19.83
N LYS A 114 14.44 0.32 -18.70
CA LYS A 114 15.01 -0.26 -17.49
C LYS A 114 14.05 -0.06 -16.33
N ILE A 115 13.60 -1.15 -15.74
CA ILE A 115 12.70 -1.14 -14.59
C ILE A 115 13.46 -0.67 -13.35
N LYS A 116 12.97 0.42 -12.75
CA LYS A 116 13.52 1.06 -11.54
C LYS A 116 12.38 1.32 -10.55
N GLY A 117 12.71 1.74 -9.34
CA GLY A 117 11.72 2.06 -8.32
C GLY A 117 12.16 1.60 -6.94
N PHE A 118 11.33 0.75 -6.32
CA PHE A 118 11.67 0.07 -5.08
C PHE A 118 12.98 -0.72 -5.22
N GLU A 119 13.77 -0.77 -4.15
CA GLU A 119 15.02 -1.52 -4.16
C GLU A 119 14.73 -3.02 -4.30
N TRP A 120 15.35 -3.63 -5.30
CA TRP A 120 15.34 -5.07 -5.49
C TRP A 120 16.73 -5.53 -5.94
N ARG A 121 17.13 -6.72 -5.50
CA ARG A 121 18.39 -7.36 -5.87
C ARG A 121 18.24 -8.86 -5.89
N GLY A 122 19.04 -9.58 -6.67
CA GLY A 122 19.23 -11.04 -6.58
C GLY A 122 19.85 -11.47 -5.24
N GLY A 123 19.97 -12.78 -5.01
CA GLY A 123 20.55 -13.35 -3.77
C GLY A 123 19.55 -13.96 -2.77
N THR A 124 20.04 -14.29 -1.58
CA THR A 124 19.27 -14.95 -0.50
C THR A 124 18.91 -14.01 0.65
N GLU A 125 19.60 -12.87 0.74
CA GLU A 125 19.42 -11.89 1.83
C GLU A 125 18.28 -10.91 1.58
N ARG A 126 17.81 -10.32 2.68
CA ARG A 126 16.71 -9.38 2.71
C ARG A 126 17.03 -8.05 2.07
N VAL A 127 15.97 -7.42 1.57
CA VAL A 127 16.01 -6.10 0.92
C VAL A 127 14.94 -5.24 1.60
N THR A 128 13.67 -5.62 1.45
CA THR A 128 12.54 -4.90 2.07
C THR A 128 12.34 -5.30 3.54
N SER A 129 12.32 -4.31 4.43
CA SER A 129 11.98 -4.48 5.85
C SER A 129 10.73 -3.68 6.23
N GLY A 130 9.76 -4.32 6.89
CA GLY A 130 8.49 -3.69 7.27
C GLY A 130 7.61 -3.30 6.08
N ILE A 131 7.15 -2.05 6.04
CA ILE A 131 6.29 -1.52 4.95
C ILE A 131 6.94 -0.26 4.37
N LEU A 132 7.05 -0.22 3.04
CA LEU A 132 7.52 0.93 2.29
C LEU A 132 6.39 1.46 1.41
N ILE A 133 6.30 2.78 1.28
CA ILE A 133 5.40 3.44 0.33
C ILE A 133 6.22 4.35 -0.58
N TRP A 134 5.85 4.41 -1.86
CA TRP A 134 6.47 5.33 -2.80
C TRP A 134 6.14 6.79 -2.43
N SER A 135 7.15 7.65 -2.36
CA SER A 135 6.99 9.02 -1.85
C SER A 135 6.21 9.94 -2.78
N LYS A 136 6.31 9.73 -4.09
CA LYS A 136 5.66 10.57 -5.11
C LYS A 136 4.21 10.10 -5.32
N PRO A 137 3.21 10.98 -5.10
CA PRO A 137 1.83 10.62 -5.32
C PRO A 137 1.46 10.65 -6.80
N PHE A 138 0.57 9.74 -7.20
CA PHE A 138 -0.01 9.71 -8.54
C PHE A 138 -1.48 10.12 -8.47
N ILE A 139 -1.87 11.17 -9.19
CA ILE A 139 -3.23 11.70 -9.13
C ILE A 139 -4.02 11.18 -10.32
N CYS A 140 -5.09 10.44 -10.04
CA CYS A 140 -6.01 9.90 -11.02
C CYS A 140 -7.38 10.59 -10.90
N GLN A 141 -8.21 10.41 -11.92
CA GLN A 141 -9.58 10.90 -11.93
C GLN A 141 -10.54 9.75 -12.18
N ASP A 142 -11.67 9.77 -11.49
CA ASP A 142 -12.73 8.81 -11.70
C ASP A 142 -13.59 9.19 -12.93
N LYS A 143 -14.69 8.44 -13.14
CA LYS A 143 -15.62 8.70 -14.26
C LYS A 143 -16.40 10.02 -14.14
N PHE A 144 -16.44 10.62 -12.95
CA PHE A 144 -17.12 11.88 -12.66
C PHE A 144 -16.16 13.07 -12.61
N GLY A 145 -14.85 12.84 -12.81
CA GLY A 145 -13.81 13.86 -12.74
C GLY A 145 -13.31 14.14 -11.31
N GLU A 146 -13.76 13.36 -10.32
CA GLU A 146 -13.27 13.47 -8.95
C GLU A 146 -11.86 12.91 -8.85
N LYS A 147 -10.98 13.68 -8.20
CA LYS A 147 -9.56 13.34 -8.08
C LYS A 147 -9.31 12.45 -6.87
N PHE A 148 -8.47 11.44 -7.05
CA PHE A 148 -7.96 10.60 -5.97
C PHE A 148 -6.46 10.34 -6.15
N ALA A 149 -5.76 10.08 -5.04
CA ALA A 149 -4.36 9.71 -5.03
C ALA A 149 -4.19 8.19 -5.07
N VAL A 150 -3.31 7.69 -5.92
CA VAL A 150 -2.87 6.29 -5.92
C VAL A 150 -1.51 6.19 -5.24
N LEU A 151 -1.43 5.32 -4.23
CA LEU A 151 -0.20 5.01 -3.50
C LEU A 151 0.18 3.54 -3.73
N LEU A 152 1.48 3.30 -3.96
CA LEU A 152 2.04 1.95 -4.07
C LEU A 152 2.73 1.56 -2.77
N MET A 153 2.37 0.40 -2.24
CA MET A 153 2.87 -0.14 -0.98
C MET A 153 3.61 -1.46 -1.22
N ASP A 154 4.89 -1.49 -0.87
CA ASP A 154 5.70 -2.71 -0.84
C ASP A 154 5.75 -3.25 0.60
N THR A 155 5.38 -4.50 0.78
CA THR A 155 5.49 -5.15 2.09
C THR A 155 6.69 -6.08 2.14
N GLN A 156 7.23 -6.24 3.34
CA GLN A 156 8.11 -7.34 3.65
C GLN A 156 7.48 -8.68 3.24
N GLY A 157 8.34 -9.64 2.88
CA GLY A 157 7.89 -10.98 2.61
C GLY A 157 7.61 -11.80 3.86
N ILE A 158 6.50 -12.53 3.83
CA ILE A 158 6.13 -13.52 4.85
C ILE A 158 7.17 -14.67 4.78
N PHE A 159 7.55 -15.24 5.93
CA PHE A 159 8.46 -16.38 6.06
C PHE A 159 9.95 -16.12 5.78
N ASP A 160 10.48 -14.94 6.14
CA ASP A 160 11.94 -14.80 6.21
C ASP A 160 12.52 -15.47 7.47
N ARG A 161 13.84 -15.63 7.52
CA ARG A 161 14.54 -16.31 8.64
C ARG A 161 14.62 -15.48 9.91
N GLU A 162 14.35 -14.18 9.81
CA GLU A 162 14.63 -13.18 10.84
C GLU A 162 13.37 -12.72 11.58
N SER A 163 12.18 -12.97 11.00
CA SER A 163 10.91 -12.50 11.53
C SER A 163 10.06 -13.65 12.03
N THR A 164 9.31 -13.41 13.09
CA THR A 164 8.36 -14.39 13.59
C THR A 164 7.13 -14.48 12.69
N MET A 165 6.36 -15.57 12.85
CA MET A 165 5.03 -15.66 12.23
C MET A 165 4.13 -14.49 12.63
N ASN A 166 4.25 -14.02 13.89
CA ASN A 166 3.47 -12.89 14.39
C ASN A 166 3.87 -11.57 13.71
N ASP A 167 5.15 -11.34 13.43
CA ASP A 167 5.59 -10.12 12.74
C ASP A 167 5.09 -10.10 11.30
N SER A 168 5.17 -11.24 10.63
CA SER A 168 4.62 -11.40 9.29
C SER A 168 3.11 -11.18 9.30
N ALA A 169 2.39 -11.71 10.30
CA ALA A 169 0.96 -11.49 10.48
C ALA A 169 0.62 -10.03 10.74
N ARG A 170 1.38 -9.30 11.55
CA ARG A 170 1.19 -7.85 11.82
C ARG A 170 1.38 -7.00 10.56
N ILE A 171 2.44 -7.25 9.79
CA ILE A 171 2.69 -6.54 8.53
C ILE A 171 1.59 -6.86 7.52
N PHE A 172 1.19 -8.12 7.41
CA PHE A 172 0.14 -8.56 6.52
C PHE A 172 -1.22 -7.93 6.89
N ALA A 173 -1.59 -7.99 8.17
CA ALA A 173 -2.79 -7.37 8.73
C ALA A 173 -2.83 -5.87 8.46
N LEU A 174 -1.76 -5.15 8.79
CA LEU A 174 -1.67 -3.71 8.57
C LEU A 174 -1.77 -3.38 7.08
N SER A 175 -1.02 -4.07 6.22
CA SER A 175 -1.08 -3.82 4.78
C SER A 175 -2.47 -4.05 4.19
N SER A 176 -3.19 -5.06 4.69
CA SER A 176 -4.56 -5.40 4.29
C SER A 176 -5.59 -4.37 4.77
N LEU A 177 -5.49 -3.91 6.02
CA LEU A 177 -6.40 -2.91 6.56
C LEU A 177 -6.29 -1.57 5.82
N MET A 178 -5.08 -1.26 5.36
CA MET A 178 -4.79 0.01 4.69
C MET A 178 -5.08 -0.05 3.19
N SER A 179 -4.83 -1.18 2.54
CA SER A 179 -4.98 -1.31 1.09
C SER A 179 -6.44 -1.26 0.64
N THR A 180 -6.64 -0.89 -0.63
CA THR A 180 -7.89 -1.06 -1.37
C THR A 180 -7.76 -2.12 -2.45
N VAL A 181 -6.53 -2.39 -2.90
CA VAL A 181 -6.16 -3.54 -3.71
C VAL A 181 -5.01 -4.25 -3.02
N GLN A 182 -5.20 -5.52 -2.69
CA GLN A 182 -4.20 -6.39 -2.09
C GLN A 182 -3.81 -7.47 -3.11
N ILE A 183 -2.60 -7.36 -3.65
CA ILE A 183 -2.00 -8.36 -4.53
C ILE A 183 -1.27 -9.36 -3.65
N TYR A 184 -1.74 -10.61 -3.66
CA TYR A 184 -1.08 -11.71 -2.99
C TYR A 184 -0.18 -12.45 -3.99
N ASN A 185 1.11 -12.14 -3.95
CA ASN A 185 2.15 -12.64 -4.85
C ASN A 185 2.64 -14.02 -4.38
N ILE A 186 2.25 -15.05 -5.11
CA ILE A 186 2.55 -16.46 -4.85
C ILE A 186 3.41 -17.00 -5.98
N MET A 187 4.33 -17.92 -5.69
CA MET A 187 5.13 -18.58 -6.73
C MET A 187 4.53 -19.91 -7.10
N GLN A 188 4.50 -20.17 -8.40
CA GLN A 188 4.11 -21.43 -9.04
C GLN A 188 2.66 -21.82 -8.79
N GLN A 189 2.33 -22.36 -7.62
CA GLN A 189 1.00 -22.89 -7.33
C GLN A 189 0.46 -22.32 -6.03
N LEU A 190 -0.84 -22.14 -5.96
CA LEU A 190 -1.55 -21.74 -4.75
C LEU A 190 -1.66 -22.93 -3.80
N GLN A 191 -1.03 -22.85 -2.63
CA GLN A 191 -0.98 -23.95 -1.65
C GLN A 191 -1.96 -23.72 -0.48
N GLU A 192 -2.27 -24.77 0.28
CA GLU A 192 -3.12 -24.65 1.47
C GLU A 192 -2.52 -23.70 2.53
N ASP A 193 -1.20 -23.67 2.66
CA ASP A 193 -0.53 -22.76 3.59
C ASP A 193 -0.67 -21.29 3.16
N ASP A 194 -0.76 -21.01 1.85
CA ASP A 194 -1.10 -19.68 1.37
C ASP A 194 -2.52 -19.27 1.79
N LEU A 195 -3.48 -20.19 1.69
CA LEU A 195 -4.85 -19.94 2.13
C LEU A 195 -4.94 -19.73 3.65
N LYS A 196 -4.15 -20.47 4.44
CA LYS A 196 -4.09 -20.27 5.90
C LYS A 196 -3.53 -18.89 6.27
N ASN A 197 -2.60 -18.32 5.50
CA ASN A 197 -2.09 -16.97 5.75
C ASN A 197 -3.18 -15.90 5.61
N LEU A 198 -4.24 -16.18 4.85
CA LEU A 198 -5.39 -15.30 4.71
C LEU A 198 -6.36 -15.37 5.89
N LYS A 199 -6.08 -16.18 6.92
CA LYS A 199 -6.98 -16.34 8.07
C LYS A 199 -7.36 -15.01 8.71
N PHE A 200 -6.37 -14.17 9.06
CA PHE A 200 -6.63 -12.83 9.62
C PHE A 200 -7.55 -12.01 8.72
N PHE A 201 -7.29 -12.05 7.41
CA PHE A 201 -8.04 -11.31 6.40
C PHE A 201 -9.52 -11.75 6.34
N THR A 202 -9.77 -13.05 6.46
CA THR A 202 -11.12 -13.62 6.48
C THR A 202 -11.86 -13.40 7.80
N GLU A 203 -11.16 -13.49 8.94
CA GLU A 203 -11.75 -13.22 10.25
C GLU A 203 -12.10 -11.74 10.38
N PHE A 204 -11.22 -10.86 9.90
CA PHE A 204 -11.46 -9.43 9.85
C PHE A 204 -12.59 -9.07 8.88
N GLY A 205 -12.61 -9.66 7.68
CA GLY A 205 -13.72 -9.48 6.74
C GLY A 205 -15.06 -9.90 7.34
N LYS A 206 -15.10 -11.04 8.05
CA LYS A 206 -16.31 -11.50 8.75
C LYS A 206 -16.77 -10.51 9.82
N LEU A 207 -15.87 -10.08 10.71
CA LEU A 207 -16.19 -9.09 11.74
C LEU A 207 -16.67 -7.78 11.11
N GLY A 208 -16.05 -7.35 10.01
CA GLY A 208 -16.47 -6.19 9.25
C GLY A 208 -17.89 -6.31 8.70
N THR A 209 -18.24 -7.44 8.06
CA THR A 209 -19.60 -7.69 7.55
C THR A 209 -20.67 -7.79 8.62
N GLU A 210 -20.29 -8.18 9.84
CA GLU A 210 -21.21 -8.29 10.98
C GLU A 210 -21.38 -6.96 11.72
N THR A 211 -20.38 -6.08 11.65
CA THR A 211 -20.35 -4.82 12.40
C THR A 211 -20.80 -3.61 11.58
N PHE A 212 -20.47 -3.58 10.28
CA PHE A 212 -20.73 -2.44 9.40
C PHE A 212 -21.86 -2.75 8.42
N SER A 213 -22.66 -1.74 8.10
CA SER A 213 -23.67 -1.89 7.05
C SER A 213 -23.02 -2.03 5.67
N ASP A 214 -23.75 -2.59 4.70
CA ASP A 214 -23.28 -2.72 3.33
C ASP A 214 -22.80 -1.37 2.76
N GLY A 215 -21.55 -1.33 2.30
CA GLY A 215 -20.93 -0.14 1.70
C GLY A 215 -20.30 0.85 2.69
N GLU A 216 -20.43 0.64 4.01
CA GLU A 216 -19.76 1.49 5.01
C GLU A 216 -18.26 1.22 5.09
N PHE A 217 -17.84 -0.02 4.84
CA PHE A 217 -16.45 -0.42 4.90
C PHE A 217 -16.09 -1.21 3.64
N ASN A 218 -15.02 -0.80 2.95
CA ASN A 218 -14.52 -1.58 1.83
C ASN A 218 -13.27 -2.37 2.21
N MET A 219 -13.45 -3.70 2.24
CA MET A 219 -12.32 -4.62 2.23
C MET A 219 -11.51 -4.41 0.95
N PRO A 220 -10.18 -4.54 1.01
CA PRO A 220 -9.37 -4.55 -0.19
C PRO A 220 -9.82 -5.65 -1.14
N LYS A 221 -9.78 -5.36 -2.44
CA LYS A 221 -9.88 -6.39 -3.47
C LYS A 221 -8.65 -7.30 -3.40
N LEU A 222 -8.88 -8.59 -3.21
CA LEU A 222 -7.80 -9.59 -3.17
C LEU A 222 -7.54 -10.13 -4.57
N VAL A 223 -6.31 -9.96 -5.06
CA VAL A 223 -5.83 -10.50 -6.34
C VAL A 223 -4.77 -11.55 -6.06
N PHE A 224 -5.06 -12.81 -6.36
CA PHE A 224 -4.07 -13.87 -6.36
C PHE A 224 -3.19 -13.76 -7.60
N LEU A 225 -1.95 -13.32 -7.43
CA LEU A 225 -0.97 -13.24 -8.52
C LEU A 225 -0.03 -14.44 -8.44
N ILE A 226 -0.20 -15.37 -9.38
CA ILE A 226 0.58 -16.60 -9.44
C ILE A 226 1.74 -16.41 -10.42
N ARG A 227 2.95 -16.37 -9.89
CA ARG A 227 4.20 -16.14 -10.62
C ARG A 227 4.78 -17.44 -11.15
N ASP A 228 5.56 -17.37 -12.22
CA ASP A 228 6.24 -18.53 -12.80
C ASP A 228 5.28 -19.70 -13.08
N TRP A 229 4.08 -19.37 -13.60
CA TRP A 229 3.06 -20.37 -13.88
C TRP A 229 3.55 -21.33 -14.98
N GLY A 230 3.58 -22.62 -14.64
CA GLY A 230 4.20 -23.66 -15.46
C GLY A 230 3.24 -24.48 -16.31
N CYS A 231 1.93 -24.31 -16.15
CA CYS A 231 0.91 -25.15 -16.81
C CYS A 231 -0.06 -24.34 -17.68
N PRO A 232 0.43 -23.52 -18.66
CA PRO A 232 -0.45 -22.69 -19.50
C PRO A 232 -1.42 -23.50 -20.36
N TYR A 233 -1.13 -24.78 -20.60
CA TYR A 233 -1.99 -25.72 -21.33
C TYR A 233 -3.22 -26.17 -20.54
N GLU A 234 -3.18 -26.10 -19.20
CA GLU A 234 -4.34 -26.39 -18.34
C GLU A 234 -5.14 -25.12 -18.05
N TYR A 235 -4.43 -24.05 -17.66
CA TYR A 235 -5.00 -22.73 -17.42
C TYR A 235 -4.14 -21.69 -18.15
N PRO A 236 -4.68 -20.96 -19.14
CA PRO A 236 -3.89 -20.00 -19.91
C PRO A 236 -3.37 -18.86 -19.02
N TYR A 237 -2.30 -18.20 -19.43
CA TYR A 237 -1.81 -17.01 -18.74
C TYR A 237 -2.86 -15.88 -18.73
N GLY A 238 -2.71 -14.94 -17.79
CA GLY A 238 -3.58 -13.77 -17.65
C GLY A 238 -4.73 -13.95 -16.66
N GLU A 239 -5.71 -13.04 -16.76
CA GLU A 239 -6.87 -12.95 -15.85
C GLU A 239 -7.80 -14.17 -15.98
N ASP A 240 -8.16 -14.56 -17.20
CA ASP A 240 -9.17 -15.61 -17.43
C ASP A 240 -8.74 -16.97 -16.86
N GLY A 241 -7.50 -17.39 -17.14
CA GLY A 241 -6.97 -18.62 -16.57
C GLY A 241 -6.75 -18.51 -15.06
N GLY A 242 -6.33 -17.35 -14.56
CA GLY A 242 -6.15 -17.10 -13.13
C GLY A 242 -7.45 -17.18 -12.35
N LYS A 243 -8.52 -16.56 -12.85
CA LYS A 243 -9.85 -16.64 -12.27
C LYS A 243 -10.35 -18.09 -12.20
N ASN A 244 -10.21 -18.85 -13.29
CA ASN A 244 -10.63 -20.25 -13.34
C ASN A 244 -9.82 -21.14 -12.39
N TYR A 245 -8.49 -20.98 -12.37
CA TYR A 245 -7.60 -21.71 -11.47
C TYR A 245 -7.92 -21.44 -10.00
N VAL A 246 -8.02 -20.17 -9.60
CA VAL A 246 -8.30 -19.80 -8.21
C VAL A 246 -9.70 -20.26 -7.78
N THR A 247 -10.70 -20.11 -8.64
CA THR A 247 -12.06 -20.61 -8.40
C THR A 247 -12.02 -22.11 -8.12
N LYS A 248 -11.27 -22.87 -8.93
CA LYS A 248 -11.11 -24.31 -8.77
C LYS A 248 -10.47 -24.68 -7.44
N ILE A 249 -9.40 -23.99 -7.03
CA ILE A 249 -8.71 -24.26 -5.76
C ILE A 249 -9.61 -23.97 -4.54
N LEU A 250 -10.47 -22.96 -4.66
CA LEU A 250 -11.41 -22.57 -3.59
C LEU A 250 -12.69 -23.42 -3.57
N GLU A 251 -12.89 -24.37 -4.48
CA GLU A 251 -13.98 -25.36 -4.39
C GLU A 251 -13.79 -26.26 -3.15
N GLU A 252 -14.90 -26.57 -2.49
CA GLU A 252 -14.92 -27.54 -1.40
C GLU A 252 -15.06 -28.95 -1.96
N THR A 253 -14.31 -29.90 -1.42
CA THR A 253 -14.51 -31.33 -1.68
C THR A 253 -15.06 -32.02 -0.44
N THR A 254 -15.86 -33.07 -0.61
CA THR A 254 -16.48 -33.80 0.51
C THR A 254 -15.45 -34.38 1.48
N GLU A 255 -14.31 -34.83 0.97
CA GLU A 255 -13.22 -35.48 1.73
C GLU A 255 -12.31 -34.49 2.47
N GLN A 256 -12.39 -33.18 2.18
CA GLN A 256 -11.53 -32.19 2.83
C GLN A 256 -11.83 -32.05 4.34
N PRO A 257 -10.78 -31.85 5.17
CA PRO A 257 -10.92 -31.47 6.57
C PRO A 257 -11.79 -30.22 6.74
N LYS A 258 -12.54 -30.18 7.85
CA LYS A 258 -13.44 -29.06 8.18
C LYS A 258 -12.72 -27.71 8.17
N GLU A 259 -11.52 -27.65 8.73
CA GLU A 259 -10.71 -26.42 8.78
C GLU A 259 -10.44 -25.83 7.38
N LEU A 260 -10.08 -26.67 6.41
CA LEU A 260 -9.80 -26.22 5.03
C LEU A 260 -11.06 -25.75 4.30
N LYS A 261 -12.21 -26.37 4.58
CA LYS A 261 -13.50 -25.92 4.08
C LYS A 261 -13.89 -24.58 4.68
N ASP A 262 -13.70 -24.41 5.99
CA ASP A 262 -14.05 -23.18 6.69
C ASP A 262 -13.23 -21.98 6.18
N ILE A 263 -11.93 -22.16 5.89
CA ILE A 263 -11.09 -21.14 5.25
C ILE A 263 -11.65 -20.74 3.87
N ARG A 264 -11.98 -21.70 3.01
CA ARG A 264 -12.53 -21.44 1.67
C ARG A 264 -13.86 -20.68 1.72
N ARG A 265 -14.77 -21.09 2.62
CA ARG A 265 -16.03 -20.37 2.84
C ARG A 265 -15.80 -18.95 3.30
N ALA A 266 -14.86 -18.75 4.22
CA ALA A 266 -14.55 -17.44 4.75
C ALA A 266 -13.96 -16.52 3.66
N ILE A 267 -13.05 -17.04 2.81
CA ILE A 267 -12.52 -16.31 1.64
C ILE A 267 -13.66 -15.94 0.68
N LYS A 268 -14.48 -16.90 0.25
CA LYS A 268 -15.59 -16.66 -0.69
C LYS A 268 -16.62 -15.67 -0.15
N LYS A 269 -16.90 -15.71 1.16
CA LYS A 269 -17.82 -14.79 1.83
C LYS A 269 -17.25 -13.36 1.88
N CYS A 270 -15.97 -13.21 2.19
CA CYS A 270 -15.34 -11.90 2.37
C CYS A 270 -14.93 -11.26 1.04
N PHE A 271 -14.66 -12.08 0.02
CA PHE A 271 -14.22 -11.65 -1.32
C PHE A 271 -15.11 -12.32 -2.36
N PRO A 272 -16.34 -11.80 -2.59
CA PRO A 272 -17.26 -12.39 -3.56
C PRO A 272 -16.67 -12.40 -4.98
N ASP A 273 -15.84 -11.40 -5.31
CA ASP A 273 -15.10 -11.31 -6.57
C ASP A 273 -13.63 -11.72 -6.38
N VAL A 274 -13.36 -12.97 -6.03
CA VAL A 274 -11.98 -13.46 -5.94
C VAL A 274 -11.30 -13.34 -7.30
N CYS A 275 -10.26 -12.52 -7.37
CA CYS A 275 -9.51 -12.25 -8.58
C CYS A 275 -8.26 -13.14 -8.65
N GLY A 276 -7.89 -13.58 -9.85
CA GLY A 276 -6.69 -14.38 -10.10
C GLY A 276 -5.99 -13.95 -11.39
N PHE A 277 -4.66 -13.97 -11.39
CA PHE A 277 -3.85 -13.67 -12.57
C PHE A 277 -2.65 -14.64 -12.62
N LEU A 278 -2.47 -15.33 -13.75
CA LEU A 278 -1.33 -16.24 -13.97
C LEU A 278 -0.27 -15.54 -14.81
N LEU A 279 0.94 -15.45 -14.27
CA LEU A 279 2.06 -14.76 -14.91
C LEU A 279 3.17 -15.77 -15.28
N PRO A 280 3.70 -15.74 -16.51
CA PRO A 280 4.81 -16.61 -16.91
C PRO A 280 6.09 -16.30 -16.16
N HIS A 281 7.09 -17.16 -16.35
CA HIS A 281 8.43 -16.95 -15.79
C HIS A 281 9.13 -15.80 -16.51
N PRO A 282 9.83 -14.88 -15.82
CA PRO A 282 10.43 -13.67 -16.42
C PRO A 282 11.66 -13.90 -17.31
N GLY A 283 11.93 -15.14 -17.71
CA GLY A 283 13.15 -15.52 -18.41
C GLY A 283 14.37 -15.76 -17.51
N LYS A 284 15.35 -16.51 -18.02
CA LYS A 284 16.54 -16.94 -17.25
C LYS A 284 17.41 -15.77 -16.79
N ALA A 285 17.57 -14.74 -17.62
CA ALA A 285 18.45 -13.61 -17.34
C ALA A 285 18.07 -12.88 -16.04
N VAL A 286 16.77 -12.72 -15.79
CA VAL A 286 16.23 -12.07 -14.59
C VAL A 286 16.60 -12.83 -13.31
N VAL A 287 16.69 -14.15 -13.39
CA VAL A 287 16.92 -15.04 -12.23
C VAL A 287 18.40 -15.32 -12.01
N THR A 288 19.16 -15.58 -13.07
CA THR A 288 20.53 -16.12 -12.97
C THR A 288 21.60 -15.04 -13.02
N LYS A 289 21.32 -13.84 -13.55
CA LYS A 289 22.32 -12.76 -13.56
C LYS A 289 22.49 -12.20 -12.15
N LYS A 290 23.73 -12.25 -11.65
CA LYS A 290 24.11 -11.72 -10.33
C LYS A 290 23.71 -10.25 -10.14
N MET A 291 23.80 -9.46 -11.22
CA MET A 291 23.40 -8.05 -11.28
C MET A 291 22.47 -7.84 -12.47
N PHE A 292 21.29 -8.45 -12.46
CA PHE A 292 20.23 -8.04 -13.37
C PHE A 292 19.81 -6.62 -13.02
N ASP A 293 19.71 -5.75 -14.03
CA ASP A 293 19.47 -4.32 -13.82
C ASP A 293 18.06 -3.87 -14.22
N GLY A 294 17.21 -4.80 -14.66
CA GLY A 294 15.83 -4.50 -15.03
C GLY A 294 15.62 -4.16 -16.50
N GLN A 295 16.59 -4.42 -17.39
CA GLN A 295 16.44 -4.23 -18.83
C GLN A 295 15.32 -5.12 -19.40
N VAL A 296 14.35 -4.51 -20.07
CA VAL A 296 13.16 -5.20 -20.60
C VAL A 296 13.53 -6.19 -21.71
N LYS A 297 14.41 -5.81 -22.65
CA LYS A 297 14.91 -6.67 -23.74
C LYS A 297 15.59 -7.98 -23.29
N GLU A 298 15.91 -8.13 -22.01
CA GLU A 298 16.51 -9.35 -21.47
C GLU A 298 15.49 -10.27 -20.79
N MET A 299 14.24 -9.84 -20.72
CA MET A 299 13.12 -10.61 -20.19
C MET A 299 12.51 -11.48 -21.28
N ASP A 300 11.73 -12.47 -20.88
CA ASP A 300 10.96 -13.30 -21.82
C ASP A 300 9.80 -12.51 -22.44
N ASP A 301 9.53 -12.67 -23.73
CA ASP A 301 8.53 -11.89 -24.46
C ASP A 301 7.13 -12.15 -23.90
N ASP A 302 6.79 -13.41 -23.61
CA ASP A 302 5.54 -13.78 -22.96
C ASP A 302 5.39 -13.06 -21.61
N PHE A 303 6.49 -12.94 -20.85
CA PHE A 303 6.46 -12.22 -19.58
C PHE A 303 6.19 -10.73 -19.75
N VAL A 304 6.82 -10.10 -20.73
CA VAL A 304 6.60 -8.68 -21.01
C VAL A 304 5.14 -8.43 -21.38
N GLU A 305 4.58 -9.22 -22.31
CA GLU A 305 3.18 -9.13 -22.74
C GLU A 305 2.22 -9.29 -21.55
N TYR A 306 2.36 -10.36 -20.76
CA TYR A 306 1.44 -10.61 -19.66
C TYR A 306 1.64 -9.67 -18.47
N VAL A 307 2.82 -9.06 -18.29
CA VAL A 307 3.00 -7.97 -17.32
C VAL A 307 2.27 -6.71 -17.78
N GLU A 308 2.26 -6.40 -19.07
CA GLU A 308 1.47 -5.28 -19.59
C GLU A 308 -0.02 -5.47 -19.32
N LEU A 309 -0.54 -6.68 -19.58
CA LEU A 309 -1.91 -7.05 -19.27
C LEU A 309 -2.21 -7.01 -17.76
N LEU A 310 -1.28 -7.45 -16.91
CA LEU A 310 -1.42 -7.38 -15.45
C LEU A 310 -1.54 -5.93 -14.98
N VAL A 311 -0.68 -5.04 -15.48
CA VAL A 311 -0.72 -3.63 -15.12
C VAL A 311 -2.06 -3.03 -15.55
N GLN A 312 -2.47 -3.24 -16.80
CA GLN A 312 -3.76 -2.76 -17.28
C GLN A 312 -4.91 -3.26 -16.40
N TYR A 313 -4.89 -4.54 -16.03
CA TYR A 313 -5.87 -5.17 -15.15
C TYR A 313 -5.94 -4.49 -13.77
N ILE A 314 -4.80 -4.31 -13.09
CA ILE A 314 -4.73 -3.70 -11.75
C ILE A 314 -5.20 -2.25 -11.75
N PHE A 315 -4.91 -1.51 -12.83
CA PHE A 315 -5.28 -0.10 -12.97
C PHE A 315 -6.61 0.14 -13.70
N LEU A 316 -7.43 -0.92 -13.90
CA LEU A 316 -8.80 -0.75 -14.38
C LEU A 316 -9.62 0.13 -13.42
N ARG A 317 -10.55 0.92 -13.98
CA ARG A 317 -11.36 1.88 -13.19
C ARG A 317 -12.16 1.22 -12.07
N ASN A 318 -12.65 0.00 -12.28
CA ASN A 318 -13.39 -0.75 -11.27
C ASN A 318 -12.48 -1.31 -10.16
N MET A 319 -11.17 -1.43 -10.40
CA MET A 319 -10.18 -1.87 -9.39
C MET A 319 -9.77 -0.72 -8.47
N LEU A 320 -9.67 0.49 -8.99
CA LEU A 320 -9.23 1.68 -8.26
C LEU A 320 -10.37 2.29 -7.43
N VAL A 321 -10.78 1.59 -6.36
CA VAL A 321 -11.79 2.07 -5.41
C VAL A 321 -11.12 2.83 -4.26
N THR A 322 -11.60 4.03 -3.96
CA THR A 322 -11.14 4.87 -2.84
C THR A 322 -11.36 4.16 -1.50
N LYS A 323 -10.42 4.30 -0.56
CA LYS A 323 -10.53 3.66 0.75
C LYS A 323 -11.69 4.28 1.53
N LYS A 324 -12.56 3.44 2.09
CA LYS A 324 -13.73 3.85 2.88
C LYS A 324 -13.70 3.17 4.24
N MET A 325 -13.94 3.96 5.28
CA MET A 325 -14.21 3.45 6.62
C MET A 325 -15.41 4.18 7.22
N ASN A 326 -16.40 3.43 7.67
CA ASN A 326 -17.66 3.93 8.23
C ASN A 326 -18.38 4.93 7.29
N GLY A 327 -18.57 4.53 6.03
CA GLY A 327 -19.30 5.26 5.00
C GLY A 327 -18.56 6.46 4.39
N ARG A 328 -17.33 6.74 4.84
CA ARG A 328 -16.56 7.91 4.42
C ARG A 328 -15.30 7.54 3.69
N GLU A 329 -15.03 8.26 2.60
CA GLU A 329 -13.76 8.17 1.90
C GLU A 329 -12.62 8.75 2.75
N LEU A 330 -11.55 7.99 2.86
CA LEU A 330 -10.38 8.37 3.62
C LEU A 330 -9.46 9.21 2.77
N LYS A 331 -9.11 10.37 3.33
CA LYS A 331 -8.08 11.27 2.80
C LYS A 331 -6.72 10.95 3.39
N GLY A 332 -5.66 11.56 2.85
CA GLY A 332 -4.30 11.38 3.37
C GLY A 332 -4.18 11.65 4.88
N GLU A 333 -4.73 12.75 5.38
CA GLU A 333 -4.70 13.07 6.83
C GLU A 333 -5.42 12.00 7.67
N ASP A 334 -6.54 11.47 7.19
CA ASP A 334 -7.32 10.45 7.88
C ASP A 334 -6.54 9.14 7.98
N LEU A 335 -5.96 8.74 6.86
CA LEU A 335 -5.16 7.53 6.75
C LEU A 335 -3.97 7.54 7.72
N MET A 336 -3.37 8.70 7.95
CA MET A 336 -2.31 8.88 8.93
C MET A 336 -2.79 8.60 10.36
N MET A 337 -4.01 9.03 10.73
CA MET A 337 -4.59 8.74 12.04
C MET A 337 -4.84 7.23 12.21
N TYR A 338 -5.38 6.57 11.19
CA TYR A 338 -5.59 5.12 11.20
C TYR A 338 -4.29 4.33 11.33
N MET A 339 -3.25 4.69 10.57
CA MET A 339 -1.93 4.05 10.67
C MET A 339 -1.38 4.11 12.09
N LYS A 340 -1.48 5.27 12.75
CA LYS A 340 -1.02 5.44 14.13
C LYS A 340 -1.79 4.55 15.10
N ALA A 341 -3.12 4.53 14.98
CA ALA A 341 -3.96 3.72 15.84
C ALA A 341 -3.68 2.23 15.64
N PHE A 342 -3.67 1.72 14.40
CA PHE A 342 -3.39 0.31 14.15
C PHE A 342 -2.03 -0.13 14.69
N VAL A 343 -0.98 0.67 14.49
CA VAL A 343 0.35 0.35 15.02
C VAL A 343 0.37 0.34 16.55
N SER A 344 -0.29 1.30 17.21
CA SER A 344 -0.39 1.33 18.67
C SER A 344 -1.08 0.07 19.20
N TYR A 345 -2.27 -0.23 18.70
CA TYR A 345 -3.08 -1.34 19.17
C TYR A 345 -2.44 -2.71 18.83
N PHE A 346 -1.85 -2.89 17.66
CA PHE A 346 -1.17 -4.14 17.29
C PHE A 346 0.14 -4.39 18.06
N ASN A 347 0.70 -3.37 18.71
CA ASN A 347 1.85 -3.51 19.60
C ASN A 347 1.45 -3.86 21.04
N GLU A 348 0.23 -3.53 21.47
CA GLU A 348 -0.28 -3.89 22.79
C GLU A 348 -0.59 -5.39 22.88
N GLU A 349 -0.95 -6.01 21.75
CA GLU A 349 -1.23 -7.43 21.66
C GLU A 349 -0.06 -8.25 21.09
N LYS A 350 0.00 -9.53 21.47
CA LYS A 350 1.01 -10.48 20.99
C LYS A 350 0.81 -10.84 19.51
N CYS A 351 -0.42 -10.78 19.00
CA CYS A 351 -0.82 -11.09 17.62
C CYS A 351 -1.96 -10.15 17.23
N PRO A 352 -2.03 -9.64 16.00
CA PRO A 352 -3.14 -8.79 15.59
C PRO A 352 -4.42 -9.63 15.54
N SER A 353 -5.48 -9.16 16.21
CA SER A 353 -6.81 -9.73 16.09
C SER A 353 -7.77 -8.77 15.35
N PRO A 354 -8.82 -9.30 14.72
CA PRO A 354 -9.87 -8.47 14.14
C PRO A 354 -10.50 -7.48 15.12
N GLU A 355 -10.70 -7.91 16.36
CA GLU A 355 -11.28 -7.12 17.44
C GLU A 355 -10.41 -5.90 17.73
N THR A 356 -9.10 -6.11 17.87
CA THR A 356 -8.10 -5.03 18.04
C THR A 356 -8.15 -4.01 16.91
N ALA A 357 -8.31 -4.48 15.67
CA ALA A 357 -8.42 -3.59 14.51
C ALA A 357 -9.71 -2.77 14.57
N LEU A 358 -10.83 -3.36 14.98
CA LEU A 358 -12.09 -2.66 15.16
C LEU A 358 -12.01 -1.61 16.29
N GLU A 359 -11.36 -1.94 17.40
CA GLU A 359 -11.13 -1.00 18.50
C GLU A 359 -10.27 0.19 18.05
N ALA A 360 -9.20 -0.06 17.30
CA ALA A 360 -8.37 0.98 16.72
C ALA A 360 -9.18 1.90 15.79
N MET A 361 -10.05 1.34 14.94
CA MET A 361 -10.95 2.13 14.09
C MET A 361 -11.91 2.99 14.93
N ALA A 362 -12.53 2.40 15.95
CA ALA A 362 -13.44 3.10 16.85
C ALA A 362 -12.75 4.25 17.59
N ALA A 363 -11.50 4.07 18.01
CA ALA A 363 -10.70 5.09 18.66
C ALA A 363 -10.44 6.30 17.73
N VAL A 364 -10.06 6.04 16.47
CA VAL A 364 -9.87 7.09 15.45
C VAL A 364 -11.18 7.83 15.17
N HIS A 365 -12.29 7.11 15.01
CA HIS A 365 -13.60 7.71 14.80
C HIS A 365 -14.00 8.63 15.96
N ARG A 366 -13.82 8.18 17.19
CA ARG A 366 -14.09 8.97 18.40
C ARG A 366 -13.24 10.24 18.43
N GLN A 367 -11.93 10.11 18.18
CA GLN A 367 -11.01 11.25 18.17
C GLN A 367 -11.39 12.28 17.10
N ARG A 368 -11.78 11.82 15.90
CA ARG A 368 -12.27 12.71 14.84
C ARG A 368 -13.58 13.39 15.21
N GLY A 369 -14.53 12.66 15.79
CA GLY A 369 -15.79 13.22 16.27
C GLY A 369 -15.57 14.35 17.28
N ILE A 370 -14.71 14.11 18.28
CA ILE A 370 -14.34 15.13 19.26
C ILE A 370 -13.71 16.36 18.58
N ARG A 371 -12.75 16.16 17.67
CA ARG A 371 -12.09 17.25 16.95
C ARG A 371 -13.08 18.08 16.13
N ALA A 372 -13.95 17.43 15.36
CA ALA A 372 -14.97 18.09 14.55
C ALA A 372 -15.93 18.92 15.40
N THR A 373 -16.41 18.38 16.53
CA THR A 373 -17.27 19.10 17.47
C THR A 373 -16.57 20.31 18.08
N LEU A 374 -15.30 20.17 18.48
CA LEU A 374 -14.51 21.28 19.02
C LEU A 374 -14.26 22.38 17.98
N ASP A 375 -13.97 22.00 16.74
CA ASP A 375 -13.72 22.95 15.66
C ASP A 375 -15.00 23.71 15.29
N TRP A 376 -16.15 23.01 15.24
CA TRP A 376 -17.46 23.63 15.08
C TRP A 376 -17.78 24.61 16.22
N TYR A 377 -17.62 24.18 17.48
CA TYR A 377 -17.85 25.04 18.65
C TYR A 377 -16.99 26.31 18.60
N LYS A 378 -15.69 26.18 18.32
CA LYS A 378 -14.79 27.34 18.18
C LYS A 378 -15.25 28.29 17.08
N HIS A 379 -15.65 27.75 15.93
CA HIS A 379 -16.12 28.55 14.81
C HIS A 379 -17.39 29.34 15.16
N GLU A 380 -18.36 28.71 15.82
CA GLU A 380 -19.59 29.39 16.25
C GLU A 380 -19.34 30.42 17.35
N MET A 381 -18.48 30.11 18.34
CA MET A 381 -18.12 31.07 19.39
C MET A 381 -17.41 32.30 18.83
N ILE A 382 -16.59 32.13 17.79
CA ILE A 382 -15.96 33.26 17.08
C ILE A 382 -17.02 34.15 16.42
N LYS A 383 -18.05 33.57 15.78
CA LYS A 383 -19.16 34.36 15.19
C LYS A 383 -19.91 35.16 16.25
N VAL A 384 -20.22 34.53 17.39
CA VAL A 384 -20.89 35.20 18.51
C VAL A 384 -20.04 36.36 19.04
N TYR A 385 -18.73 36.15 19.21
CA TYR A 385 -17.82 37.20 19.64
C TYR A 385 -17.83 38.39 18.67
N TYR A 386 -17.69 38.16 17.36
CA TYR A 386 -17.72 39.25 16.39
C TYR A 386 -19.08 39.97 16.33
N PHE A 387 -20.18 39.24 16.48
CA PHE A 387 -21.52 39.84 16.57
C PHE A 387 -21.71 40.71 17.81
N SER A 388 -21.04 40.39 18.93
CA SER A 388 -21.12 41.17 20.17
C SER A 388 -20.25 42.44 20.18
N VAL A 389 -19.33 42.57 19.21
CA VAL A 389 -18.36 43.69 19.10
C VAL A 389 -18.75 44.69 17.99
N THR A 390 -19.68 44.31 17.12
CA THR A 390 -20.41 45.18 16.16
C THR A 390 -21.73 45.64 16.73
#